data_AF-A0A8J6K004-F1
#
_entry.id   AF-A0A8J6K004-F1
#
_cell.length_a   1.000
_cell.length_b   1.000
_cell.length_c   1.000
_cell.angle_alpha   90.00
_cell.angle_beta   90.00
_cell.angle_gamma   90.00
#
_symmetry.space_group_name_H-M   'P 1'
#
loop_
_entity.id
_entity.type
_entity.pdbx_description
1 polymer ?
#
loop_
_entity_poly.entity_id
_entity_poly.type
_entity_poly.pdbx_seq_one_letter_code
_entity_poly.pdbx_strand_id
1 'polypeptide(L)'
;MIGVVYLVYAGLLSAVLPVHNARHSPITQQDMAKYRDRVKSMFYHAYNNYLDNAFPYDELRPLTCDGQDTWGSFSLTLIDALDTLLIIGNTTEFQRVVNVLQDTVDFDIDVNASVFETNIRVVGGLLSAHLLSKRAGIELEPGWPCSGPLLRMAEDAARKLLPAFDTPTGMPFGTVNLLKGVNPTETPVTCTAGVGTYIIEFATLSRLTGNPEFERVARHALKGLWESRSEIGLVGNHIDVMTSKWVAQDAGIGAGIDSYFEYLVKGAILLQDEEMMSMFLDYNKAIQNYTKYDDWYVWVQMYKGTVSMPIFQSLEAFWPGLQSLIGDIGNGMRTFLNYYTVWKQFGGLPEFYNIPQGFTVDKREGYPLRPGKFLQSVVLYPITVDLH
;
A
#
# COMPACT_ATOMS: atom_id res chain seq x y z
N MET A 1 25.69 -7.57 44.89
CA MET A 1 26.70 -6.51 44.66
C MET A 1 27.16 -6.70 43.22
N ILE A 2 26.79 -5.91 42.22
CA ILE A 2 26.70 -4.44 42.17
C ILE A 2 25.45 -4.09 41.33
N GLY A 3 24.37 -3.72 42.03
CA GLY A 3 23.49 -2.68 41.50
C GLY A 3 24.20 -1.33 41.64
N VAL A 4 23.72 -0.32 40.92
CA VAL A 4 24.32 1.03 40.74
C VAL A 4 25.27 1.14 39.53
N VAL A 5 24.74 0.93 38.31
CA VAL A 5 25.22 1.63 37.08
C VAL A 5 24.04 2.13 36.20
N TYR A 6 22.78 1.91 36.62
CA TYR A 6 21.58 2.20 35.81
C TYR A 6 21.01 3.63 35.92
N LEU A 7 21.78 4.61 36.42
CA LEU A 7 21.26 5.96 36.69
C LEU A 7 22.02 7.13 36.04
N VAL A 8 22.91 6.88 35.07
CA VAL A 8 23.69 7.97 34.44
C VAL A 8 23.42 8.17 32.95
N TYR A 9 22.72 7.27 32.25
CA TYR A 9 22.42 7.44 30.82
C TYR A 9 21.04 8.05 30.48
N ALA A 10 20.23 8.40 31.49
CA ALA A 10 18.98 9.13 31.31
C ALA A 10 19.13 10.66 31.42
N GLY A 11 20.34 11.17 31.72
CA GLY A 11 20.58 12.57 32.09
C GLY A 11 21.40 13.41 31.10
N LEU A 12 21.82 12.87 29.96
CA LEU A 12 22.81 13.54 29.08
C LEU A 12 22.40 13.72 27.61
N LEU A 13 21.11 13.57 27.28
CA LEU A 13 20.55 13.93 25.96
C LEU A 13 19.59 15.12 26.00
N SER A 14 19.52 15.83 27.12
CA SER A 14 18.73 17.07 27.28
C SER A 14 19.52 18.36 26.98
N ALA A 15 20.76 18.27 26.49
CA ALA A 15 21.67 19.41 26.43
C ALA A 15 21.95 20.01 25.04
N VAL A 16 21.32 19.55 23.95
CA VAL A 16 21.49 20.19 22.62
C VAL A 16 20.19 20.14 21.83
N LEU A 17 19.16 20.86 22.27
CA LEU A 17 18.04 21.34 21.44
C LEU A 17 17.19 22.25 22.36
N PRO A 18 16.97 23.54 22.03
CA PRO A 18 16.00 24.35 22.77
C PRO A 18 14.59 23.92 22.32
N VAL A 19 14.12 22.76 22.80
CA VAL A 19 12.72 22.36 22.65
C VAL A 19 11.92 23.25 23.59
N HIS A 20 11.16 24.17 23.00
CA HIS A 20 10.15 24.95 23.69
C HIS A 20 9.28 24.00 24.55
N ASN A 21 9.18 24.29 25.84
CA ASN A 21 8.35 23.62 26.84
C ASN A 21 6.86 23.67 26.44
N ALA A 22 6.43 22.80 25.52
CA ALA A 22 5.04 22.42 25.42
C ALA A 22 4.83 21.22 26.35
N ARG A 23 4.33 21.46 27.56
CA ARG A 23 3.77 20.41 28.42
C ARG A 23 2.56 19.82 27.69
N HIS A 24 2.76 18.80 26.88
CA HIS A 24 1.65 17.99 26.40
C HIS A 24 1.23 17.05 27.52
N SER A 25 0.01 17.22 28.03
CA SER A 25 -0.61 16.25 28.91
C SER A 25 -0.63 14.89 28.19
N PRO A 26 -0.25 13.79 28.85
CA PRO A 26 -0.33 12.46 28.24
C PRO A 26 -1.78 12.18 27.84
N ILE A 27 -1.96 11.60 26.64
CA ILE A 27 -3.28 11.21 26.14
C ILE A 27 -3.88 10.21 27.13
N THR A 28 -5.05 10.53 27.69
CA THR A 28 -5.71 9.65 28.66
C THR A 28 -6.46 8.52 27.94
N GLN A 29 -6.79 7.44 28.66
CA GLN A 29 -7.67 6.39 28.11
C GLN A 29 -9.04 6.95 27.67
N GLN A 30 -9.54 7.96 28.38
CA GLN A 30 -10.78 8.65 28.02
C GLN A 30 -10.64 9.43 26.71
N ASP A 31 -9.50 10.10 26.50
CA ASP A 31 -9.22 10.77 25.22
C ASP A 31 -9.12 9.76 24.08
N MET A 32 -8.43 8.62 24.29
CA MET A 32 -8.35 7.56 23.29
C MET A 32 -9.73 7.00 22.93
N ALA A 33 -10.59 6.74 23.92
CA ALA A 33 -11.95 6.29 23.67
C ALA A 33 -12.75 7.32 22.85
N LYS A 34 -12.64 8.61 23.21
CA LYS A 34 -13.29 9.71 22.48
C LYS A 34 -12.81 9.78 21.03
N TYR A 35 -11.51 9.67 20.76
CA TYR A 35 -10.99 9.67 19.39
C TYR A 35 -11.43 8.43 18.61
N ARG A 36 -11.42 7.25 19.24
CA ARG A 36 -11.91 6.02 18.63
C ARG A 36 -13.37 6.16 18.20
N ASP A 37 -14.24 6.67 19.07
CA ASP A 37 -15.66 6.81 18.77
C ASP A 37 -15.91 7.89 17.70
N ARG A 38 -15.09 8.96 17.67
CA ARG A 38 -15.10 9.94 16.57
C ARG A 38 -14.73 9.32 15.22
N VAL A 39 -13.69 8.48 15.17
CA VAL A 39 -13.30 7.77 13.94
C VAL A 39 -14.41 6.83 13.48
N LYS A 40 -15.05 6.09 14.40
CA LYS A 40 -16.21 5.25 14.07
C LYS A 40 -17.36 6.06 13.49
N SER A 41 -17.67 7.22 14.07
CA SER A 41 -18.72 8.13 13.56
C SER A 41 -18.40 8.62 12.15
N MET A 42 -17.14 9.01 11.88
CA MET A 42 -16.71 9.41 10.53
C MET A 42 -16.80 8.26 9.52
N PHE A 43 -16.43 7.05 9.92
CA PHE A 43 -16.59 5.85 9.08
C PHE A 43 -18.06 5.64 8.70
N TYR A 44 -18.98 5.61 9.68
CA TYR A 44 -20.40 5.42 9.38
C TYR A 44 -21.03 6.56 8.59
N HIS A 45 -20.55 7.79 8.79
CA HIS A 45 -20.96 8.91 7.95
C HIS A 45 -20.61 8.63 6.49
N ALA A 46 -19.38 8.25 6.17
CA ALA A 46 -18.99 7.95 4.79
C ALA A 46 -19.68 6.67 4.25
N TYR A 47 -19.66 5.60 5.04
CA TYR A 47 -20.20 4.29 4.67
C TYR A 47 -21.71 4.34 4.39
N ASN A 48 -22.50 4.96 5.26
CA ASN A 48 -23.95 5.07 5.04
C ASN A 48 -24.27 5.93 3.82
N ASN A 49 -23.55 7.04 3.61
CA ASN A 49 -23.76 7.87 2.42
C ASN A 49 -23.40 7.12 1.12
N TYR A 50 -22.39 6.24 1.15
CA TYR A 50 -22.11 5.37 0.02
C TYR A 50 -23.27 4.41 -0.24
N LEU A 51 -23.79 3.75 0.80
CA LEU A 51 -24.95 2.85 0.65
C LEU A 51 -26.19 3.56 0.11
N ASP A 52 -26.44 4.80 0.54
CA ASP A 52 -27.64 5.55 0.18
C ASP A 52 -27.57 6.17 -1.23
N ASN A 53 -26.38 6.56 -1.70
CA ASN A 53 -26.23 7.40 -2.91
C ASN A 53 -25.40 6.76 -4.03
N ALA A 54 -24.59 5.74 -3.75
CA ALA A 54 -23.65 5.19 -4.70
C ALA A 54 -23.70 3.67 -4.85
N PHE A 55 -24.18 2.90 -3.88
CA PHE A 55 -24.33 1.45 -4.07
C PHE A 55 -25.29 1.15 -5.26
N PRO A 56 -24.93 0.27 -6.21
CA PRO A 56 -23.82 -0.69 -6.21
C PRO A 56 -22.53 -0.26 -6.95
N TYR A 57 -22.41 1.01 -7.35
CA TYR A 57 -21.23 1.53 -8.04
C TYR A 57 -19.96 1.43 -7.19
N ASP A 58 -18.78 1.49 -7.84
CA ASP A 58 -17.50 1.35 -7.15
C ASP A 58 -17.24 2.43 -6.08
N GLU A 59 -17.55 3.69 -6.39
CA GLU A 59 -17.21 4.85 -5.55
C GLU A 59 -18.35 5.86 -5.45
N LEU A 60 -18.42 6.56 -4.31
CA LEU A 60 -19.29 7.72 -4.12
C LEU A 60 -18.58 9.01 -4.55
N ARG A 61 -19.26 9.86 -5.31
CA ARG A 61 -18.90 11.27 -5.48
C ARG A 61 -19.68 12.11 -4.45
N PRO A 62 -19.07 12.47 -3.31
CA PRO A 62 -19.81 13.02 -2.17
C PRO A 62 -20.35 14.44 -2.39
N LEU A 63 -19.83 15.18 -3.38
CA LEU A 63 -20.31 16.54 -3.67
C LEU A 63 -21.54 16.55 -4.59
N THR A 64 -21.63 15.58 -5.51
CA THR A 64 -22.76 15.40 -6.43
C THR A 64 -23.79 14.40 -5.92
N CYS A 65 -23.45 13.64 -4.87
CA CYS A 65 -24.28 12.60 -4.27
C CYS A 65 -24.71 11.54 -5.29
N ASP A 66 -23.78 11.07 -6.10
CA ASP A 66 -23.99 9.99 -7.06
C ASP A 66 -22.82 9.01 -7.10
N GLY A 67 -23.06 7.82 -7.64
CA GLY A 67 -22.05 6.79 -7.81
C GLY A 67 -21.26 6.91 -9.12
N GLN A 68 -20.08 6.29 -9.15
CA GLN A 68 -19.29 6.10 -10.35
C GLN A 68 -18.58 4.73 -10.33
N ASP A 69 -18.45 4.11 -11.49
CA ASP A 69 -17.60 2.93 -11.67
C ASP A 69 -16.23 3.34 -12.16
N THR A 70 -15.21 2.93 -11.41
CA THR A 70 -13.83 3.34 -11.63
C THR A 70 -12.96 2.14 -12.02
N TRP A 71 -13.26 0.95 -11.50
CA TRP A 71 -12.34 -0.20 -11.56
C TRP A 71 -12.99 -1.53 -11.94
N GLY A 72 -14.27 -1.52 -12.30
CA GLY A 72 -14.94 -2.64 -12.98
C GLY A 72 -16.31 -2.99 -12.44
N SER A 73 -16.96 -2.11 -11.66
CA SER A 73 -18.36 -2.27 -11.23
C SER A 73 -18.58 -3.46 -10.27
N PHE A 74 -17.68 -3.66 -9.31
CA PHE A 74 -17.77 -4.75 -8.31
C PHE A 74 -18.20 -4.27 -6.92
N SER A 75 -18.80 -3.08 -6.82
CA SER A 75 -19.04 -2.41 -5.53
C SER A 75 -17.75 -2.25 -4.71
N LEU A 76 -16.69 -1.74 -5.34
CA LEU A 76 -15.34 -1.67 -4.76
C LEU A 76 -15.28 -1.12 -3.33
N THR A 77 -15.95 -0.01 -3.04
CA THR A 77 -15.98 0.58 -1.68
C THR A 77 -16.55 -0.41 -0.65
N LEU A 78 -17.48 -1.25 -1.06
CA LEU A 78 -18.08 -2.26 -0.18
C LEU A 78 -17.08 -3.38 0.15
N ILE A 79 -16.28 -3.80 -0.83
CA ILE A 79 -15.21 -4.79 -0.63
C ILE A 79 -14.11 -4.21 0.27
N ASP A 80 -13.62 -3.00 -0.04
CA ASP A 80 -12.58 -2.30 0.73
C ASP A 80 -13.01 -2.01 2.19
N ALA A 81 -14.31 -1.91 2.47
CA ALA A 81 -14.83 -1.63 3.81
C ALA A 81 -14.97 -2.88 4.71
N LEU A 82 -14.92 -4.10 4.16
CA LEU A 82 -15.21 -5.35 4.87
C LEU A 82 -14.32 -5.54 6.11
N ASP A 83 -13.00 -5.52 5.93
CA ASP A 83 -12.09 -5.72 7.06
C ASP A 83 -12.20 -4.61 8.11
N THR A 84 -12.47 -3.39 7.67
CA THR A 84 -12.67 -2.23 8.54
C THR A 84 -13.92 -2.40 9.40
N LEU A 85 -15.03 -2.90 8.83
CA LEU A 85 -16.25 -3.25 9.59
C LEU A 85 -15.94 -4.23 10.73
N LEU A 86 -15.06 -5.20 10.49
CA LEU A 86 -14.60 -6.12 11.54
C LEU A 86 -13.73 -5.43 12.59
N ILE A 87 -12.77 -4.61 12.16
CA ILE A 87 -11.86 -3.90 13.07
C ILE A 87 -12.63 -2.95 14.00
N ILE A 88 -13.68 -2.28 13.51
CA ILE A 88 -14.53 -1.41 14.33
C ILE A 88 -15.58 -2.17 15.15
N GLY A 89 -15.72 -3.49 14.92
CA GLY A 89 -16.56 -4.41 15.69
C GLY A 89 -18.01 -4.52 15.21
N ASN A 90 -18.31 -4.18 13.97
CA ASN A 90 -19.66 -4.32 13.40
C ASN A 90 -19.78 -5.60 12.58
N THR A 91 -19.95 -6.72 13.29
CA THR A 91 -20.03 -8.05 12.69
C THR A 91 -21.34 -8.30 11.96
N THR A 92 -22.44 -7.69 12.41
CA THR A 92 -23.76 -7.80 11.74
C THR A 92 -23.73 -7.20 10.35
N GLU A 93 -23.14 -6.00 10.21
CA GLU A 93 -23.02 -5.36 8.92
C GLU A 93 -22.04 -6.10 8.01
N PHE A 94 -20.93 -6.58 8.55
CA PHE A 94 -20.03 -7.46 7.80
C PHE A 94 -20.76 -8.68 7.22
N GLN A 95 -21.56 -9.38 8.02
CA GLN A 95 -22.35 -10.53 7.56
C GLN A 95 -23.32 -10.15 6.45
N ARG A 96 -24.02 -9.02 6.60
CA ARG A 96 -24.92 -8.50 5.57
C ARG A 96 -24.18 -8.27 4.26
N VAL A 97 -23.01 -7.61 4.32
CA VAL A 97 -22.21 -7.29 3.15
C VAL A 97 -21.67 -8.54 2.47
N VAL A 98 -21.18 -9.52 3.23
CA VAL A 98 -20.71 -10.79 2.67
C VAL A 98 -21.82 -11.51 1.89
N ASN A 99 -23.06 -11.47 2.37
CA ASN A 99 -24.19 -12.04 1.64
C ASN A 99 -24.50 -11.24 0.36
N VAL A 100 -24.55 -9.91 0.47
CA VAL A 100 -24.78 -9.04 -0.69
C VAL A 100 -23.74 -9.29 -1.79
N LEU A 101 -22.45 -9.32 -1.44
CA LEU A 101 -21.39 -9.53 -2.42
C LEU A 101 -21.48 -10.89 -3.12
N GLN A 102 -21.84 -11.95 -2.40
CA GLN A 102 -22.05 -13.27 -3.00
C GLN A 102 -23.23 -13.30 -3.98
N ASP A 103 -24.28 -12.52 -3.71
CA ASP A 103 -25.47 -12.47 -4.54
C ASP A 103 -25.33 -11.52 -5.74
N THR A 104 -24.47 -10.50 -5.65
CA THR A 104 -24.41 -9.41 -6.64
C THR A 104 -23.13 -9.35 -7.47
N VAL A 105 -21.99 -9.81 -6.95
CA VAL A 105 -20.70 -9.67 -7.65
C VAL A 105 -20.45 -10.88 -8.54
N ASP A 106 -20.28 -10.60 -9.83
CA ASP A 106 -19.87 -11.55 -10.85
C ASP A 106 -18.64 -11.00 -11.58
N PHE A 107 -17.58 -11.80 -11.67
CA PHE A 107 -16.36 -11.42 -12.38
C PHE A 107 -16.39 -11.85 -13.86
N ASP A 108 -17.43 -12.55 -14.33
CA ASP A 108 -17.64 -12.91 -15.74
C ASP A 108 -18.32 -11.78 -16.55
N ILE A 109 -17.77 -10.57 -16.47
CA ILE A 109 -18.32 -9.38 -17.13
C ILE A 109 -17.37 -8.79 -18.18
N ASP A 110 -17.95 -8.25 -19.26
CA ASP A 110 -17.21 -7.64 -20.38
C ASP A 110 -16.76 -6.21 -20.03
N VAL A 111 -15.85 -6.09 -19.06
CA VAL A 111 -15.27 -4.83 -18.61
C VAL A 111 -13.75 -4.90 -18.59
N ASN A 112 -13.09 -3.79 -18.91
CA ASN A 112 -11.66 -3.64 -18.74
C ASN A 112 -11.37 -3.19 -17.30
N ALA A 113 -10.52 -3.92 -16.60
CA ALA A 113 -10.13 -3.64 -15.22
C ALA A 113 -8.61 -3.47 -15.12
N SER A 114 -8.18 -2.61 -14.18
CA SER A 114 -6.77 -2.43 -13.85
C SER A 114 -6.26 -3.64 -13.07
N VAL A 115 -5.23 -4.31 -13.58
CA VAL A 115 -4.69 -5.52 -12.96
C VAL A 115 -4.15 -5.22 -11.56
N PHE A 116 -3.48 -4.09 -11.41
CA PHE A 116 -2.91 -3.62 -10.15
C PHE A 116 -4.00 -3.28 -9.12
N GLU A 117 -4.98 -2.44 -9.49
CA GLU A 117 -6.02 -1.98 -8.55
C GLU A 117 -6.96 -3.13 -8.16
N THR A 118 -7.33 -4.00 -9.12
CA THR A 118 -8.15 -5.18 -8.82
C THR A 118 -7.42 -6.13 -7.86
N ASN A 119 -6.10 -6.32 -8.01
CA ASN A 119 -5.36 -7.16 -7.05
C ASN A 119 -5.38 -6.56 -5.64
N ILE A 120 -4.91 -5.32 -5.45
CA ILE A 120 -4.70 -4.77 -4.11
C ILE A 120 -6.01 -4.48 -3.37
N ARG A 121 -7.10 -4.20 -4.09
CA ARG A 121 -8.40 -3.85 -3.50
C ARG A 121 -9.36 -5.03 -3.45
N VAL A 122 -9.59 -5.68 -4.58
CA VAL A 122 -10.58 -6.77 -4.66
C VAL A 122 -10.01 -8.06 -4.10
N VAL A 123 -8.89 -8.54 -4.65
CA VAL A 123 -8.28 -9.79 -4.15
C VAL A 123 -7.80 -9.61 -2.71
N GLY A 124 -7.09 -8.51 -2.42
CA GLY A 124 -6.62 -8.15 -1.09
C GLY A 124 -7.76 -8.02 -0.06
N GLY A 125 -8.82 -7.27 -0.38
CA GLY A 125 -9.97 -7.05 0.50
C GLY A 125 -10.78 -8.32 0.77
N LEU A 126 -11.00 -9.15 -0.26
CA LEU A 126 -11.70 -10.44 -0.09
C LEU A 126 -10.87 -11.43 0.75
N LEU A 127 -9.55 -11.50 0.54
CA LEU A 127 -8.65 -12.33 1.35
C LEU A 127 -8.58 -11.86 2.81
N SER A 128 -8.46 -10.55 3.04
CA SER A 128 -8.41 -10.00 4.40
C SER A 128 -9.71 -10.28 5.15
N ALA A 129 -10.86 -10.05 4.51
CA ALA A 129 -12.17 -10.37 5.04
C ALA A 129 -12.34 -11.87 5.33
N HIS A 130 -11.90 -12.75 4.42
CA HIS A 130 -11.93 -14.20 4.60
C HIS A 130 -11.13 -14.67 5.82
N LEU A 131 -9.90 -14.18 5.98
CA LEU A 131 -9.02 -14.56 7.09
C LEU A 131 -9.50 -13.96 8.43
N LEU A 132 -10.18 -12.82 8.41
CA LEU A 132 -10.77 -12.20 9.60
C LEU A 132 -12.17 -12.72 9.95
N SER A 133 -12.83 -13.46 9.05
CA SER A 133 -14.19 -13.98 9.26
C SER A 133 -14.34 -14.82 10.52
N LYS A 134 -13.29 -15.55 10.95
CA LYS A 134 -13.31 -16.29 12.22
C LYS A 134 -13.48 -15.37 13.45
N ARG A 135 -12.90 -14.17 13.41
CA ARG A 135 -13.07 -13.16 14.48
C ARG A 135 -14.44 -12.48 14.43
N ALA A 136 -15.09 -12.52 13.27
CA ALA A 136 -16.41 -11.95 13.05
C ALA A 136 -17.56 -12.78 13.65
N GLY A 137 -17.28 -14.00 14.12
CA GLY A 137 -18.31 -14.90 14.65
C GLY A 137 -19.27 -15.44 13.58
N ILE A 138 -18.82 -15.51 12.33
CA ILE A 138 -19.58 -16.08 11.22
C ILE A 138 -19.47 -17.59 11.25
N GLU A 139 -20.53 -18.27 10.84
CA GLU A 139 -20.50 -19.71 10.61
C GLU A 139 -19.55 -20.00 9.44
N LEU A 140 -18.41 -20.62 9.76
CA LEU A 140 -17.38 -20.93 8.78
C LEU A 140 -17.69 -22.26 8.10
N GLU A 141 -17.46 -22.31 6.79
CA GLU A 141 -17.54 -23.58 6.05
C GLU A 141 -16.51 -24.60 6.57
N PRO A 142 -16.84 -25.90 6.56
CA PRO A 142 -15.88 -26.95 6.85
C PRO A 142 -14.64 -26.83 5.94
N GLY A 143 -13.46 -26.78 6.55
CA GLY A 143 -12.17 -26.62 5.83
C GLY A 143 -11.56 -25.22 5.88
N TRP A 144 -12.21 -24.24 6.52
CA TRP A 144 -11.59 -22.93 6.76
C TRP A 144 -10.22 -23.07 7.47
N PRO A 145 -9.19 -22.31 7.07
CA PRO A 145 -9.19 -21.20 6.12
C PRO A 145 -9.01 -21.59 4.65
N CYS A 146 -8.87 -22.88 4.32
CA CYS A 146 -8.65 -23.34 2.95
C CYS A 146 -9.96 -23.51 2.15
N SER A 147 -11.11 -23.16 2.74
CA SER A 147 -12.42 -23.09 2.09
C SER A 147 -13.23 -21.92 2.63
N GLY A 148 -14.08 -21.35 1.78
CA GLY A 148 -15.02 -20.29 2.14
C GLY A 148 -15.49 -19.50 0.92
N PRO A 149 -16.63 -18.81 1.01
CA PRO A 149 -17.19 -18.08 -0.13
C PRO A 149 -16.30 -16.92 -0.57
N LEU A 150 -15.79 -16.13 0.37
CA LEU A 150 -14.89 -15.01 0.08
C LEU A 150 -13.57 -15.47 -0.54
N LEU A 151 -13.02 -16.62 -0.12
CA LEU A 151 -11.84 -17.20 -0.76
C LEU A 151 -12.12 -17.59 -2.22
N ARG A 152 -13.27 -18.21 -2.50
CA ARG A 152 -13.65 -18.56 -3.89
C ARG A 152 -13.80 -17.31 -4.77
N MET A 153 -14.40 -16.25 -4.24
CA MET A 153 -14.51 -14.97 -4.94
C MET A 153 -13.13 -14.34 -5.20
N ALA A 154 -12.24 -14.35 -4.20
CA ALA A 154 -10.87 -13.85 -4.35
C ALA A 154 -10.07 -14.64 -5.40
N GLU A 155 -10.24 -15.97 -5.40
CA GLU A 155 -9.63 -16.86 -6.38
C GLU A 155 -10.17 -16.59 -7.80
N ASP A 156 -11.48 -16.43 -7.96
CA ASP A 156 -12.09 -16.12 -9.26
C ASP A 156 -11.61 -14.78 -9.81
N ALA A 157 -11.62 -13.72 -8.99
CA ALA A 157 -11.06 -12.42 -9.36
C ALA A 157 -9.59 -12.53 -9.80
N ALA A 158 -8.75 -13.22 -9.02
CA ALA A 158 -7.34 -13.40 -9.35
C ALA A 158 -7.13 -14.24 -10.63
N ARG A 159 -8.00 -15.22 -10.90
CA ARG A 159 -7.95 -16.00 -12.15
C ARG A 159 -8.18 -15.12 -13.38
N LYS A 160 -9.07 -14.13 -13.30
CA LYS A 160 -9.29 -13.17 -14.40
C LYS A 160 -8.06 -12.29 -14.67
N LEU A 161 -7.16 -12.13 -13.69
CA LEU A 161 -5.93 -11.35 -13.83
C LEU A 161 -4.78 -12.11 -14.49
N LEU A 162 -4.77 -13.45 -14.42
CA LEU A 162 -3.68 -14.29 -14.93
C LEU A 162 -3.32 -14.04 -16.41
N PRO A 163 -4.28 -13.82 -17.34
CA PRO A 163 -3.95 -13.52 -18.74
C PRO A 163 -3.03 -12.31 -18.92
N ALA A 164 -3.05 -11.34 -18.00
CA ALA A 164 -2.15 -10.18 -18.06
C ALA A 164 -0.67 -10.56 -17.93
N PHE A 165 -0.36 -11.66 -17.24
CA PHE A 165 1.01 -12.13 -17.01
C PHE A 165 1.57 -12.97 -18.15
N ASP A 166 0.79 -13.26 -19.19
CA ASP A 166 1.23 -14.02 -20.37
C ASP A 166 2.07 -13.13 -21.30
N THR A 167 3.25 -12.75 -20.82
CA THR A 167 4.25 -11.94 -21.53
C THR A 167 5.59 -12.67 -21.54
N PRO A 168 6.48 -12.39 -22.51
CA PRO A 168 7.81 -13.01 -22.54
C PRO A 168 8.65 -12.78 -21.28
N THR A 169 8.37 -11.69 -20.56
CA THR A 169 9.08 -11.29 -19.34
C THR A 169 8.38 -11.78 -18.06
N GLY A 170 7.14 -12.26 -18.15
CA GLY A 170 6.26 -12.55 -17.02
C GLY A 170 5.72 -11.32 -16.29
N MET A 171 6.08 -10.10 -16.71
CA MET A 171 5.54 -8.86 -16.15
C MET A 171 4.13 -8.61 -16.72
N PRO A 172 3.13 -8.22 -15.90
CA PRO A 172 1.76 -8.10 -16.36
C PRO A 172 1.49 -6.82 -17.15
N PHE A 173 0.58 -6.90 -18.13
CA PHE A 173 -0.09 -5.72 -18.69
C PHE A 173 -0.80 -4.91 -17.59
N GLY A 174 -1.00 -3.60 -17.82
CA GLY A 174 -1.70 -2.73 -16.88
C GLY A 174 -3.20 -3.01 -16.77
N THR A 175 -3.81 -3.47 -17.86
CA THR A 175 -5.26 -3.69 -17.97
C THR A 175 -5.56 -5.09 -18.52
N VAL A 176 -6.67 -5.67 -18.06
CA VAL A 176 -7.22 -6.93 -18.59
C VAL A 176 -8.74 -6.83 -18.70
N ASN A 177 -9.35 -7.41 -19.74
CA ASN A 177 -10.80 -7.59 -19.78
C ASN A 177 -11.18 -8.85 -18.98
N LEU A 178 -12.11 -8.73 -18.03
CA LEU A 178 -12.41 -9.86 -17.14
C LEU A 178 -13.04 -11.07 -17.85
N LEU A 179 -13.74 -10.85 -18.97
CA LEU A 179 -14.34 -11.92 -19.76
C LEU A 179 -13.43 -12.40 -20.90
N LYS A 180 -12.73 -11.47 -21.57
CA LYS A 180 -12.00 -11.73 -22.83
C LYS A 180 -10.49 -11.83 -22.69
N GLY A 181 -9.93 -11.51 -21.52
CA GLY A 181 -8.48 -11.44 -21.31
C GLY A 181 -7.87 -10.13 -21.85
N VAL A 182 -6.58 -10.16 -22.17
CA VAL A 182 -5.85 -8.94 -22.62
C VAL A 182 -6.28 -8.56 -24.03
N ASN A 183 -6.63 -7.29 -24.24
CA ASN A 183 -6.93 -6.76 -25.56
C ASN A 183 -5.64 -6.73 -26.43
N PRO A 184 -5.64 -7.22 -27.69
CA PRO A 184 -4.48 -7.14 -28.57
C PRO A 184 -3.93 -5.71 -28.80
N THR A 185 -4.73 -4.67 -28.56
CA THR A 185 -4.29 -3.27 -28.66
C THR A 185 -3.88 -2.65 -27.34
N GLU A 186 -3.82 -3.44 -26.25
CA GLU A 186 -3.38 -2.97 -24.94
C GLU A 186 -1.93 -2.47 -24.99
N THR A 187 -1.65 -1.39 -24.28
CA THR A 187 -0.29 -0.88 -24.16
C THR A 187 0.59 -1.87 -23.39
N PRO A 188 1.78 -2.25 -23.89
CA PRO A 188 2.72 -3.08 -23.12
C PRO A 188 3.44 -2.26 -22.03
N VAL A 189 3.17 -0.96 -21.90
CA VAL A 189 3.84 -0.09 -20.95
C VAL A 189 3.05 -0.04 -19.64
N THR A 190 3.70 -0.41 -18.54
CA THR A 190 3.13 -0.38 -17.17
C THR A 190 4.14 0.23 -16.20
N CYS A 191 3.68 0.62 -15.01
CA CYS A 191 4.56 1.15 -13.97
C CYS A 191 5.21 0.04 -13.13
N THR A 192 6.33 0.33 -12.48
CA THR A 192 7.07 -0.62 -11.63
C THR A 192 6.19 -1.20 -10.51
N ALA A 193 5.39 -0.37 -9.85
CA ALA A 193 4.40 -0.81 -8.87
C ALA A 193 3.34 -1.75 -9.51
N GLY A 194 2.90 -1.43 -10.73
CA GLY A 194 1.96 -2.24 -11.51
C GLY A 194 2.48 -3.62 -11.90
N VAL A 195 3.79 -3.87 -11.79
CA VAL A 195 4.41 -5.21 -11.99
C VAL A 195 4.74 -5.88 -10.66
N GLY A 196 5.16 -5.12 -9.65
CA GLY A 196 5.76 -5.63 -8.42
C GLY A 196 4.81 -5.90 -7.26
N THR A 197 3.52 -5.56 -7.38
CA THR A 197 2.58 -5.50 -6.23
C THR A 197 1.52 -6.60 -6.30
N TYR A 198 1.97 -7.86 -6.31
CA TYR A 198 1.09 -9.05 -6.34
C TYR A 198 1.45 -10.15 -5.35
N ILE A 199 2.72 -10.21 -4.92
CA ILE A 199 3.24 -11.41 -4.23
C ILE A 199 2.54 -11.71 -2.92
N ILE A 200 2.04 -10.70 -2.19
CA ILE A 200 1.36 -10.90 -0.91
C ILE A 200 0.02 -11.61 -1.12
N GLU A 201 -0.83 -11.08 -2.01
CA GLU A 201 -2.15 -11.63 -2.29
C GLU A 201 -2.02 -12.98 -3.00
N PHE A 202 -1.18 -13.05 -4.04
CA PHE A 202 -1.05 -14.24 -4.87
C PHE A 202 -0.40 -15.41 -4.12
N ALA A 203 0.61 -15.15 -3.28
CA ALA A 203 1.16 -16.20 -2.43
C ALA A 203 0.13 -16.67 -1.39
N THR A 204 -0.62 -15.74 -0.78
CA THR A 204 -1.69 -16.09 0.16
C THR A 204 -2.75 -16.97 -0.50
N LEU A 205 -3.21 -16.62 -1.71
CA LEU A 205 -4.11 -17.46 -2.50
C LEU A 205 -3.52 -18.83 -2.77
N SER A 206 -2.27 -18.92 -3.22
CA SER A 206 -1.62 -20.20 -3.48
C SER A 206 -1.55 -21.09 -2.25
N ARG A 207 -1.27 -20.53 -1.06
CA ARG A 207 -1.25 -21.31 0.18
C ARG A 207 -2.63 -21.76 0.64
N LEU A 208 -3.67 -20.94 0.46
CA LEU A 208 -5.04 -21.27 0.88
C LEU A 208 -5.73 -22.25 -0.07
N THR A 209 -5.53 -22.09 -1.38
CA THR A 209 -6.19 -22.91 -2.42
C THR A 209 -5.38 -24.15 -2.80
N GLY A 210 -4.08 -24.16 -2.51
CA GLY A 210 -3.14 -25.18 -2.98
C GLY A 210 -2.75 -25.05 -4.46
N ASN A 211 -3.25 -24.03 -5.17
CA ASN A 211 -2.86 -23.77 -6.56
C ASN A 211 -1.57 -22.92 -6.61
N PRO A 212 -0.41 -23.47 -7.01
CA PRO A 212 0.86 -22.75 -6.98
C PRO A 212 0.98 -21.66 -8.06
N GLU A 213 0.05 -21.61 -9.03
CA GLU A 213 0.17 -20.75 -10.20
C GLU A 213 0.23 -19.26 -9.84
N PHE A 214 -0.59 -18.80 -8.88
CA PHE A 214 -0.61 -17.40 -8.46
C PHE A 214 0.76 -16.97 -7.90
N GLU A 215 1.30 -17.68 -6.90
CA GLU A 215 2.62 -17.39 -6.35
C GLU A 215 3.71 -17.44 -7.44
N ARG A 216 3.62 -18.43 -8.34
CA ARG A 216 4.60 -18.61 -9.42
C ARG A 216 4.65 -17.41 -10.36
N VAL A 217 3.51 -16.90 -10.83
CA VAL A 217 3.49 -15.76 -11.76
C VAL A 217 3.95 -14.46 -11.09
N ALA A 218 3.54 -14.23 -9.83
CA ALA A 218 3.97 -13.05 -9.08
C ALA A 218 5.49 -13.05 -8.84
N ARG A 219 6.08 -14.20 -8.49
CA ARG A 219 7.53 -14.35 -8.35
C ARG A 219 8.28 -14.14 -9.65
N HIS A 220 7.75 -14.64 -10.77
CA HIS A 220 8.34 -14.44 -12.08
C HIS A 220 8.39 -12.96 -12.46
N ALA A 221 7.29 -12.22 -12.24
CA ALA A 221 7.22 -10.78 -12.46
C ALA A 221 8.24 -10.00 -11.61
N LEU A 222 8.36 -10.33 -10.31
CA LEU A 222 9.35 -9.72 -9.41
C LEU A 222 10.79 -9.94 -9.88
N LYS A 223 11.09 -11.16 -10.33
CA LYS A 223 12.40 -11.50 -10.90
C LYS A 223 12.67 -10.74 -12.19
N GLY A 224 11.68 -10.62 -13.08
CA GLY A 224 11.78 -9.81 -14.29
C GLY A 224 12.13 -8.34 -14.00
N LEU A 225 11.48 -7.72 -13.00
CA LEU A 225 11.86 -6.37 -12.55
C LEU A 225 13.28 -6.32 -12.00
N TRP A 226 13.66 -7.28 -11.15
CA TRP A 226 14.99 -7.36 -10.55
C TRP A 226 16.11 -7.49 -11.59
N GLU A 227 15.86 -8.16 -12.70
CA GLU A 227 16.82 -8.29 -13.80
C GLU A 227 16.88 -7.03 -14.68
N SER A 228 15.85 -6.19 -14.66
CA SER A 228 15.76 -4.98 -15.48
C SER A 228 16.44 -3.73 -14.88
N ARG A 229 17.03 -3.85 -13.69
CA ARG A 229 17.70 -2.74 -12.98
C ARG A 229 18.82 -2.11 -13.79
N SER A 230 19.10 -0.83 -13.55
CA SER A 230 20.29 -0.17 -14.09
C SER A 230 21.58 -0.68 -13.44
N GLU A 231 22.73 -0.33 -14.03
CA GLU A 231 24.06 -0.64 -13.48
C GLU A 231 24.28 -0.04 -12.08
N ILE A 232 23.57 1.04 -11.73
CA ILE A 232 23.61 1.67 -10.39
C ILE A 232 22.54 1.12 -9.44
N GLY A 233 21.80 0.09 -9.86
CA GLY A 233 20.85 -0.66 -9.03
C GLY A 233 19.47 -0.04 -8.89
N LEU A 234 19.11 0.95 -9.71
CA LEU A 234 17.80 1.61 -9.69
C LEU A 234 16.84 1.04 -10.75
N VAL A 235 15.54 1.23 -10.52
CA VAL A 235 14.46 0.94 -11.47
C VAL A 235 13.78 2.24 -11.89
N GLY A 236 13.34 2.31 -13.13
CA GLY A 236 12.58 3.45 -13.64
C GLY A 236 11.13 3.42 -13.17
N ASN A 237 10.32 4.34 -13.69
CA ASN A 237 8.91 4.45 -13.35
C ASN A 237 8.03 3.56 -14.23
N HIS A 238 8.26 3.53 -15.56
CA HIS A 238 7.48 2.74 -16.51
C HIS A 238 8.36 1.90 -17.43
N ILE A 239 7.95 0.65 -17.63
CA ILE A 239 8.65 -0.38 -18.41
C ILE A 239 7.73 -1.00 -19.45
N ASP A 240 8.28 -1.32 -20.62
CA ASP A 240 7.63 -2.15 -21.63
C ASP A 240 7.77 -3.63 -21.25
N VAL A 241 6.66 -4.29 -20.94
CA VAL A 241 6.61 -5.68 -20.44
C VAL A 241 6.92 -6.73 -21.51
N MET A 242 6.97 -6.36 -22.78
CA MET A 242 7.31 -7.28 -23.86
C MET A 242 8.83 -7.31 -24.09
N THR A 243 9.50 -6.19 -23.85
CA THR A 243 10.92 -5.99 -24.20
C THR A 243 11.85 -5.73 -23.01
N SER A 244 11.29 -5.55 -21.81
CA SER A 244 12.01 -5.11 -20.59
C SER A 244 12.73 -3.76 -20.74
N LYS A 245 12.27 -2.88 -21.64
CA LYS A 245 12.87 -1.56 -21.85
C LYS A 245 12.14 -0.48 -21.05
N TRP A 246 12.90 0.34 -20.33
CA TRP A 246 12.38 1.48 -19.58
C TRP A 246 11.92 2.61 -20.51
N VAL A 247 10.64 2.95 -20.41
CA VAL A 247 10.00 4.06 -21.14
C VAL A 247 10.06 5.35 -20.34
N ALA A 248 9.84 5.28 -19.02
CA ALA A 248 10.05 6.39 -18.10
C ALA A 248 11.18 6.02 -17.13
N GLN A 249 12.30 6.74 -17.22
CA GLN A 249 13.56 6.41 -16.55
C GLN A 249 13.79 7.18 -15.24
N ASP A 250 12.80 7.95 -14.80
CA ASP A 250 12.80 8.58 -13.49
C ASP A 250 12.65 7.51 -12.40
N ALA A 251 13.59 7.50 -11.47
CA ALA A 251 13.67 6.60 -10.34
C ALA A 251 13.46 7.38 -9.04
N GLY A 252 12.80 6.76 -8.09
CA GLY A 252 12.49 7.34 -6.79
C GLY A 252 11.74 6.33 -5.93
N ILE A 253 11.19 6.79 -4.82
CA ILE A 253 10.37 5.97 -3.91
C ILE A 253 8.87 6.29 -4.01
N GLY A 254 8.48 7.22 -4.90
CA GLY A 254 7.10 7.71 -4.99
C GLY A 254 6.22 6.96 -5.99
N ALA A 255 5.22 7.68 -6.50
CA ALA A 255 4.13 7.12 -7.30
C ALA A 255 4.61 6.27 -8.48
N GLY A 256 4.09 5.05 -8.61
CA GLY A 256 4.44 4.13 -9.69
C GLY A 256 5.66 3.26 -9.41
N ILE A 257 6.33 3.44 -8.26
CA ILE A 257 7.44 2.59 -7.78
C ILE A 257 7.18 2.14 -6.34
N ASP A 258 6.66 3.02 -5.48
CA ASP A 258 6.41 2.85 -4.06
C ASP A 258 6.11 1.41 -3.58
N SER A 259 4.98 0.83 -3.98
CA SER A 259 4.50 -0.45 -3.46
C SER A 259 5.34 -1.65 -3.90
N TYR A 260 6.21 -1.52 -4.92
CA TYR A 260 7.18 -2.58 -5.25
C TYR A 260 8.14 -2.81 -4.08
N PHE A 261 8.73 -1.74 -3.53
CA PHE A 261 9.62 -1.86 -2.38
C PHE A 261 8.89 -2.35 -1.14
N GLU A 262 7.65 -1.89 -0.93
CA GLU A 262 6.81 -2.35 0.17
C GLU A 262 6.57 -3.87 0.09
N TYR A 263 6.30 -4.39 -1.12
CA TYR A 263 6.02 -5.80 -1.33
C TYR A 263 7.27 -6.67 -1.23
N LEU A 264 8.46 -6.15 -1.57
CA LEU A 264 9.70 -6.88 -1.31
C LEU A 264 9.91 -7.12 0.19
N VAL A 265 9.73 -6.08 1.03
CA VAL A 265 9.90 -6.22 2.48
C VAL A 265 8.78 -7.05 3.10
N LYS A 266 7.52 -6.71 2.82
CA LYS A 266 6.37 -7.40 3.42
C LYS A 266 6.26 -8.84 2.93
N GLY A 267 6.50 -9.09 1.65
CA GLY A 267 6.56 -10.44 1.08
C GLY A 267 7.69 -11.26 1.70
N ALA A 268 8.88 -10.68 1.88
CA ALA A 268 9.99 -11.34 2.55
C ALA A 268 9.65 -11.75 3.99
N ILE A 269 9.01 -10.86 4.76
CA ILE A 269 8.60 -11.15 6.14
C ILE A 269 7.50 -12.22 6.16
N LEU A 270 6.47 -12.08 5.32
CA LEU A 270 5.31 -12.98 5.31
C LEU A 270 5.69 -14.39 4.85
N LEU A 271 6.55 -14.51 3.85
CA LEU A 271 6.92 -15.77 3.21
C LEU A 271 8.25 -16.34 3.74
N GLN A 272 8.92 -15.63 4.65
CA GLN A 272 10.27 -15.95 5.14
C GLN A 272 11.28 -16.09 3.98
N ASP A 273 11.24 -15.13 3.06
CA ASP A 273 12.00 -15.15 1.81
C ASP A 273 13.23 -14.25 1.90
N GLU A 274 14.39 -14.88 2.10
CA GLU A 274 15.68 -14.19 2.20
C GLU A 274 16.11 -13.53 0.89
N GLU A 275 15.75 -14.11 -0.27
CA GLU A 275 16.10 -13.56 -1.58
C GLU A 275 15.41 -12.22 -1.76
N MET A 276 14.11 -12.15 -1.47
CA MET A 276 13.31 -10.94 -1.58
C MET A 276 13.78 -9.82 -0.62
N MET A 277 14.16 -10.18 0.61
CA MET A 277 14.77 -9.21 1.53
C MET A 277 16.11 -8.72 0.99
N SER A 278 16.95 -9.62 0.47
CA SER A 278 18.23 -9.24 -0.13
C SER A 278 18.04 -8.29 -1.32
N MET A 279 17.01 -8.53 -2.15
CA MET A 279 16.67 -7.62 -3.25
C MET A 279 16.38 -6.21 -2.73
N PHE A 280 15.52 -6.10 -1.73
CA PHE A 280 15.20 -4.81 -1.13
C PHE A 280 16.42 -4.12 -0.52
N LEU A 281 17.28 -4.85 0.21
CA LEU A 281 18.47 -4.27 0.82
C LEU A 281 19.44 -3.69 -0.21
N ASP A 282 19.56 -4.30 -1.39
CA ASP A 282 20.36 -3.75 -2.49
C ASP A 282 19.72 -2.52 -3.11
N TYR A 283 18.39 -2.51 -3.29
CA TYR A 283 17.68 -1.29 -3.69
C TYR A 283 17.85 -0.17 -2.68
N ASN A 284 17.72 -0.48 -1.38
CA ASN A 284 17.88 0.51 -0.32
C ASN A 284 19.28 1.13 -0.35
N LYS A 285 20.35 0.34 -0.58
CA LYS A 285 21.71 0.90 -0.77
C LYS A 285 21.75 1.89 -1.94
N ALA A 286 21.18 1.54 -3.09
CA ALA A 286 21.14 2.43 -4.25
C ALA A 286 20.31 3.70 -3.98
N ILE A 287 19.15 3.57 -3.33
CA ILE A 287 18.28 4.68 -2.94
C ILE A 287 19.02 5.63 -1.99
N GLN A 288 19.69 5.11 -0.95
CA GLN A 288 20.47 5.92 -0.01
C GLN A 288 21.63 6.66 -0.72
N ASN A 289 22.27 6.03 -1.71
CA ASN A 289 23.41 6.62 -2.41
C ASN A 289 23.03 7.69 -3.44
N TYR A 290 21.92 7.49 -4.16
CA TYR A 290 21.59 8.33 -5.32
C TYR A 290 20.36 9.22 -5.13
N THR A 291 19.40 8.83 -4.29
CA THR A 291 18.13 9.57 -4.16
C THR A 291 18.03 10.38 -2.88
N LYS A 292 18.81 10.04 -1.84
CA LYS A 292 18.68 10.66 -0.53
C LYS A 292 19.53 11.94 -0.41
N TYR A 293 18.87 13.06 -0.09
CA TYR A 293 19.48 14.36 0.19
C TYR A 293 18.81 14.99 1.41
N ASP A 294 19.55 15.26 2.49
CA ASP A 294 19.03 15.86 3.73
C ASP A 294 17.75 15.20 4.26
N ASP A 295 17.73 13.86 4.27
CA ASP A 295 16.59 13.01 4.65
C ASP A 295 15.31 13.21 3.79
N TRP A 296 15.46 13.80 2.60
CA TRP A 296 14.50 13.73 1.50
C TRP A 296 14.93 12.68 0.48
N TYR A 297 13.97 12.12 -0.26
CA TYR A 297 14.22 11.18 -1.34
C TYR A 297 13.73 11.81 -2.65
N VAL A 298 14.64 12.38 -3.42
CA VAL A 298 14.31 13.07 -4.66
C VAL A 298 14.28 12.09 -5.83
N TRP A 299 13.64 12.52 -6.92
CA TRP A 299 13.61 11.76 -8.15
C TRP A 299 14.89 11.98 -8.94
N VAL A 300 15.45 10.90 -9.47
CA VAL A 300 16.71 10.89 -10.22
C VAL A 300 16.58 10.08 -11.50
N GLN A 301 17.46 10.32 -12.47
CA GLN A 301 17.54 9.46 -13.65
C GLN A 301 18.21 8.12 -13.29
N MET A 302 17.56 7.01 -13.63
CA MET A 302 17.92 5.68 -13.11
C MET A 302 19.33 5.16 -13.48
N TYR A 303 19.94 5.63 -14.57
CA TYR A 303 21.25 5.17 -15.04
C TYR A 303 22.41 6.04 -14.53
N LYS A 304 22.15 7.31 -14.26
CA LYS A 304 23.18 8.30 -13.88
C LYS A 304 23.07 8.79 -12.44
N GLY A 305 21.92 8.62 -11.80
CA GLY A 305 21.64 9.17 -10.46
C GLY A 305 21.55 10.70 -10.44
N THR A 306 21.42 11.36 -11.60
CA THR A 306 21.27 12.81 -11.68
C THR A 306 19.85 13.20 -11.28
N VAL A 307 19.69 14.14 -10.36
CA VAL A 307 18.39 14.66 -9.92
C VAL A 307 17.58 15.15 -11.13
N SER A 308 16.40 14.56 -11.32
CA SER A 308 15.45 14.94 -12.35
C SER A 308 14.35 15.83 -11.79
N MET A 309 13.81 15.49 -10.62
CA MET A 309 12.81 16.31 -9.93
C MET A 309 13.10 16.38 -8.42
N PRO A 310 13.43 17.57 -7.88
CA PRO A 310 13.66 17.76 -6.45
C PRO A 310 12.33 17.97 -5.70
N ILE A 311 11.43 16.99 -5.79
CA ILE A 311 10.08 17.03 -5.22
C ILE A 311 9.88 15.90 -4.20
N PHE A 312 8.96 16.13 -3.27
CA PHE A 312 8.35 15.11 -2.43
C PHE A 312 6.90 14.91 -2.88
N GLN A 313 6.50 13.65 -3.05
CA GLN A 313 5.11 13.30 -3.34
C GLN A 313 4.42 12.76 -2.08
N SER A 314 3.13 13.10 -1.89
CA SER A 314 2.34 12.65 -0.73
C SER A 314 2.38 11.13 -0.51
N LEU A 315 2.48 10.35 -1.60
CA LEU A 315 2.54 8.89 -1.61
C LEU A 315 3.83 8.33 -0.99
N GLU A 316 4.92 9.08 -0.99
CA GLU A 316 6.22 8.71 -0.39
C GLU A 316 6.14 8.61 1.15
N ALA A 317 5.05 9.08 1.76
CA ALA A 317 4.83 9.03 3.20
C ALA A 317 4.73 7.61 3.80
N PHE A 318 4.73 6.55 2.99
CA PHE A 318 4.86 5.16 3.47
C PHE A 318 6.29 4.80 3.89
N TRP A 319 7.28 5.46 3.30
CA TRP A 319 8.69 5.06 3.39
C TRP A 319 9.22 5.01 4.83
N PRO A 320 8.92 5.99 5.71
CA PRO A 320 9.36 5.90 7.10
C PRO A 320 8.83 4.65 7.83
N GLY A 321 7.58 4.25 7.54
CA GLY A 321 7.00 3.01 8.06
C GLY A 321 7.73 1.77 7.55
N LEU A 322 8.11 1.75 6.27
CA LEU A 322 8.93 0.68 5.70
C LEU A 322 10.32 0.61 6.36
N GLN A 323 10.95 1.76 6.61
CA GLN A 323 12.22 1.85 7.33
C GLN A 323 12.10 1.31 8.77
N SER A 324 11.00 1.61 9.47
CA SER A 324 10.74 1.02 10.79
C SER A 324 10.56 -0.50 10.73
N LEU A 325 9.90 -1.04 9.70
CA LEU A 325 9.69 -2.50 9.55
C LEU A 325 11.01 -3.28 9.41
N ILE A 326 12.03 -2.68 8.79
CA ILE A 326 13.36 -3.29 8.66
C ILE A 326 14.31 -2.95 9.82
N GLY A 327 13.82 -2.26 10.85
CA GLY A 327 14.60 -1.86 12.02
C GLY A 327 15.42 -0.57 11.87
N ASP A 328 15.28 0.15 10.76
CA ASP A 328 15.94 1.45 10.53
C ASP A 328 15.13 2.63 11.11
N ILE A 329 14.91 2.57 12.42
CA ILE A 329 14.07 3.53 13.16
C ILE A 329 14.65 4.95 13.08
N GLY A 330 15.98 5.07 13.10
CA GLY A 330 16.67 6.37 13.09
C GLY A 330 16.46 7.16 11.80
N ASN A 331 16.65 6.53 10.63
CA ASN A 331 16.36 7.19 9.36
C ASN A 331 14.85 7.40 9.17
N GLY A 332 14.02 6.44 9.61
CA GLY A 332 12.56 6.57 9.58
C GLY A 332 12.09 7.83 10.30
N MET A 333 12.56 8.07 11.53
CA MET A 333 12.19 9.27 12.30
C MET A 333 12.60 10.57 11.61
N ARG A 334 13.82 10.66 11.06
CA ARG A 334 14.26 11.89 10.36
C ARG A 334 13.43 12.19 9.12
N THR A 335 13.18 11.17 8.31
CA THR A 335 12.33 11.28 7.12
C THR A 335 10.91 11.69 7.52
N PHE A 336 10.36 11.07 8.56
CA PHE A 336 9.05 11.41 9.10
C PHE A 336 8.95 12.88 9.57
N LEU A 337 9.97 13.40 10.24
CA LEU A 337 10.00 14.80 10.71
C LEU A 337 9.94 15.80 9.55
N ASN A 338 10.61 15.52 8.43
CA ASN A 338 10.52 16.31 7.21
C ASN A 338 9.07 16.35 6.69
N TYR A 339 8.43 15.19 6.55
CA TYR A 339 7.05 15.09 6.08
C TYR A 339 6.05 15.73 7.05
N TYR A 340 6.28 15.60 8.35
CA TYR A 340 5.47 16.23 9.39
C TYR A 340 5.53 17.76 9.31
N THR A 341 6.67 18.31 8.92
CA THR A 341 6.86 19.76 8.78
C THR A 341 6.00 20.30 7.63
N VAL A 342 5.96 19.58 6.50
CA VAL A 342 5.04 19.88 5.38
C VAL A 342 3.58 19.77 5.83
N TRP A 343 3.24 18.69 6.56
CA TRP A 343 1.89 18.51 7.09
C TRP A 343 1.46 19.65 8.02
N LYS A 344 2.35 20.11 8.91
CA LYS A 344 2.08 21.28 9.77
C LYS A 344 1.89 22.57 8.98
N GLN A 345 2.62 22.75 7.89
CA GLN A 345 2.56 23.96 7.08
C GLN A 345 1.23 24.09 6.34
N PHE A 346 0.72 22.98 5.78
CA PHE A 346 -0.47 23.00 4.91
C PHE A 346 -1.73 22.40 5.53
N GLY A 347 -1.64 21.78 6.72
CA GLY A 347 -2.75 21.04 7.35
C GLY A 347 -3.03 19.68 6.72
N GLY A 348 -2.20 19.27 5.76
CA GLY A 348 -2.26 18.05 4.98
C GLY A 348 -0.97 17.89 4.16
N LEU A 349 -0.75 16.74 3.54
CA LEU A 349 0.36 16.59 2.60
C LEU A 349 -0.14 16.99 1.21
N PRO A 350 0.43 18.03 0.55
CA PRO A 350 0.10 18.32 -0.83
C PRO A 350 0.53 17.16 -1.72
N GLU A 351 -0.12 16.97 -2.86
CA GLU A 351 0.24 15.87 -3.76
C GLU A 351 1.70 15.98 -4.21
N PHE A 352 2.17 17.21 -4.49
CA PHE A 352 3.56 17.50 -4.82
C PHE A 352 4.06 18.71 -4.02
N TYR A 353 5.21 18.53 -3.37
CA TYR A 353 5.93 19.57 -2.65
C TYR A 353 7.31 19.78 -3.29
N ASN A 354 7.64 21.00 -3.68
CA ASN A 354 8.94 21.35 -4.20
C ASN A 354 9.90 21.63 -3.03
N ILE A 355 10.92 20.78 -2.88
CA ILE A 355 11.82 20.81 -1.72
C ILE A 355 12.67 22.10 -1.71
N PRO A 356 13.35 22.51 -2.80
CA PRO A 356 14.11 23.75 -2.83
C PRO A 356 13.29 25.02 -2.56
N GLN A 357 12.04 25.07 -3.05
CA GLN A 357 11.17 26.24 -2.94
C GLN A 357 10.43 26.30 -1.61
N GLY A 358 10.33 25.18 -0.88
CA GLY A 358 9.57 25.10 0.36
C GLY A 358 8.06 25.28 0.17
N PHE A 359 7.54 24.94 -1.01
CA PHE A 359 6.15 25.23 -1.39
C PHE A 359 5.55 24.14 -2.29
N THR A 360 4.23 24.19 -2.49
CA THR A 360 3.52 23.25 -3.36
C THR A 360 3.84 23.48 -4.83
N VAL A 361 3.76 22.42 -5.64
CA VAL A 361 3.87 22.52 -7.10
C VAL A 361 2.53 22.98 -7.68
N ASP A 362 2.58 23.93 -8.61
CA ASP A 362 1.39 24.47 -9.31
C ASP A 362 0.54 23.34 -9.92
N LYS A 363 -0.78 23.40 -9.71
CA LYS A 363 -1.79 22.39 -10.13
C LYS A 363 -1.68 21.03 -9.45
N ARG A 364 -0.84 20.89 -8.42
CA ARG A 364 -0.62 19.66 -7.64
C ARG A 364 -0.66 19.92 -6.14
N GLU A 365 -1.37 20.97 -5.74
CA GLU A 365 -1.55 21.39 -4.35
C GLU A 365 -2.63 20.58 -3.62
N GLY A 366 -3.52 19.95 -4.37
CA GLY A 366 -4.66 19.21 -3.84
C GLY A 366 -4.26 18.02 -2.95
N TYR A 367 -5.15 17.66 -2.04
CA TYR A 367 -5.05 16.45 -1.22
C TYR A 367 -6.26 15.55 -1.51
N PRO A 368 -6.11 14.48 -2.31
CA PRO A 368 -7.21 13.60 -2.69
C PRO A 368 -7.55 12.59 -1.58
N LEU A 369 -7.52 13.02 -0.31
CA LEU A 369 -7.76 12.18 0.86
C LEU A 369 -6.88 10.93 0.93
N ARG A 370 -5.59 11.04 0.55
CA ARG A 370 -4.62 9.93 0.63
C ARG A 370 -4.67 9.32 2.05
N PRO A 371 -4.70 7.99 2.18
CA PRO A 371 -4.71 7.38 3.51
C PRO A 371 -3.46 7.80 4.28
N GLY A 372 -3.56 7.81 5.60
CA GLY A 372 -2.46 8.17 6.51
C GLY A 372 -1.32 7.15 6.50
N LYS A 373 -0.68 6.88 5.36
CA LYS A 373 0.65 6.25 5.25
C LYS A 373 1.65 6.97 6.18
N PHE A 374 1.48 8.29 6.27
CA PHE A 374 2.12 9.15 7.28
C PHE A 374 1.88 8.70 8.74
N LEU A 375 0.66 8.29 9.11
CA LEU A 375 0.29 7.84 10.46
C LEU A 375 0.71 6.38 10.74
N GLN A 376 0.73 5.49 9.74
CA GLN A 376 1.29 4.13 9.90
C GLN A 376 2.76 4.17 10.34
N SER A 377 3.52 5.13 9.81
CA SER A 377 4.90 5.41 10.22
C SER A 377 5.02 5.82 11.70
N VAL A 378 4.00 6.49 12.24
CA VAL A 378 3.93 6.89 13.67
C VAL A 378 3.57 5.72 14.57
N VAL A 379 2.70 4.81 14.11
CA VAL A 379 2.24 3.65 14.91
C VAL A 379 3.32 2.58 15.07
N LEU A 380 4.23 2.43 14.09
CA LEU A 380 5.35 1.49 14.22
C LEU A 380 6.42 1.94 15.22
N TYR A 381 6.55 3.25 15.44
CA TYR A 381 7.59 3.80 16.32
C TYR A 381 7.49 3.34 17.79
N PRO A 382 6.33 3.39 18.48
CA PRO A 382 6.19 2.86 19.84
C PRO A 382 6.39 1.34 19.93
N ILE A 383 5.93 0.58 18.92
CA ILE A 383 5.99 -0.89 18.94
C ILE A 383 7.44 -1.39 18.92
N THR A 384 8.33 -0.69 18.22
CA THR A 384 9.76 -1.05 18.16
C THR A 384 10.58 -0.61 19.37
N VAL A 385 10.13 0.40 20.12
CA VAL A 385 10.85 0.90 21.31
C VAL A 385 10.52 0.07 22.56
N ASP A 386 9.31 -0.50 22.66
CA ASP A 386 8.92 -1.37 23.78
C ASP A 386 9.46 -2.81 23.69
N LEU A 387 10.17 -3.17 22.60
CA LEU A 387 10.73 -4.52 22.38
C LEU A 387 12.22 -4.64 22.77
N HIS A 388 12.84 -3.61 23.36
CA HIS A 388 14.26 -3.62 23.75
C HIS A 388 14.53 -3.18 25.19
#